data_AF-A0A963PW61-F1
#
_entry.id   AF-A0A963PW61-F1
#
_cell.length_a   1.000
_cell.length_b   1.000
_cell.length_c   1.000
_cell.angle_alpha   90.00
_cell.angle_beta   90.00
_cell.angle_gamma   90.00
#
_symmetry.space_group_name_H-M   'P 1'
#
loop_
_entity.id
_entity.type
_entity.pdbx_description
1 polymer ?
#
loop_
_entity_poly.entity_id
_entity_poly.type
_entity_poly.pdbx_seq_one_letter_code
_entity_poly.pdbx_strand_id
1 'polypeptide(L)'
;MKPLVLLTHPRNRLATYFGDDALARLQRMAQVRLNAGDEDLAGTALVAAARDCAVVIAYRQTPVDADVCAGLDDVRAIVRCAVDIRTID
;
A
#
# COMPACT_ATOMS: atom_id res chain seq x y z
N MET A 1 9.68 17.69 -3.41
CA MET A 1 9.93 16.30 -3.89
C MET A 1 8.59 15.57 -3.92
N LYS A 2 8.34 14.67 -4.89
CA LYS A 2 7.09 13.87 -4.90
C LYS A 2 7.11 12.85 -3.76
N PRO A 3 6.03 12.65 -3.00
CA PRO A 3 5.97 11.63 -1.95
C PRO A 3 6.11 10.23 -2.55
N LEU A 4 6.70 9.31 -1.79
CA LEU A 4 6.73 7.89 -2.13
C LEU A 4 5.47 7.21 -1.58
N VAL A 5 4.76 6.50 -2.46
CA VAL A 5 3.50 5.82 -2.16
C VAL A 5 3.66 4.34 -2.48
N LEU A 6 3.37 3.47 -1.51
CA LEU A 6 3.31 2.02 -1.71
C LEU A 6 1.88 1.60 -2.09
N LEU A 7 1.73 0.81 -3.15
CA LEU A 7 0.51 0.03 -3.40
C LEU A 7 0.77 -1.42 -3.04
N THR A 8 -0.01 -1.96 -2.10
CA THR A 8 0.20 -3.32 -1.60
C THR A 8 -0.48 -4.40 -2.43
N HIS A 9 -1.25 -4.02 -3.45
CA HIS A 9 -1.93 -4.94 -4.36
C HIS A 9 -0.97 -5.99 -4.92
N PRO A 10 -1.27 -7.30 -4.77
CA PRO A 10 -0.58 -8.32 -5.53
C PRO A 10 -0.56 -7.98 -7.02
N ARG A 11 0.54 -8.25 -7.70
CA ARG A 11 0.73 -7.86 -9.10
C ARG A 11 -0.37 -8.41 -10.01
N ASN A 12 -0.79 -9.66 -9.81
CA ASN A 12 -1.93 -10.29 -10.50
C ASN A 12 -3.32 -9.70 -10.16
N ARG A 13 -3.44 -8.82 -9.15
CA ARG A 13 -4.68 -8.16 -8.73
C ARG A 13 -4.69 -6.66 -8.99
N LEU A 14 -3.54 -6.03 -9.20
CA LEU A 14 -3.39 -4.58 -9.31
C LEU A 14 -4.30 -3.96 -10.40
N ALA A 15 -4.32 -4.54 -11.59
CA ALA A 15 -5.14 -4.03 -12.70
C ALA A 15 -6.65 -4.15 -12.41
N THR A 16 -7.10 -5.24 -11.78
CA THR A 16 -8.52 -5.45 -11.47
C THR A 16 -9.02 -4.56 -10.33
N TYR A 17 -8.20 -4.33 -9.31
CA TYR A 17 -8.65 -3.70 -8.07
C TYR A 17 -8.22 -2.25 -7.90
N PHE A 18 -7.11 -1.82 -8.52
CA PHE A 18 -6.68 -0.42 -8.51
C PHE A 18 -6.94 0.24 -9.87
N GLY A 19 -6.63 -0.48 -10.96
CA GLY A 19 -6.86 -0.02 -12.33
C GLY A 19 -5.73 0.84 -12.90
N ASP A 20 -5.48 0.68 -14.21
CA ASP A 20 -4.40 1.37 -14.92
C ASP A 20 -4.58 2.89 -14.93
N ASP A 21 -5.82 3.37 -15.08
CA ASP A 21 -6.14 4.80 -15.06
C ASP A 21 -5.83 5.45 -13.71
N ALA A 22 -6.17 4.78 -12.61
CA ALA A 22 -5.87 5.27 -11.27
C ALA A 22 -4.37 5.26 -11.00
N LEU A 23 -3.68 4.18 -11.41
CA LEU A 23 -2.22 4.07 -11.31
C LEU A 23 -1.51 5.18 -12.07
N ALA A 24 -1.90 5.42 -13.33
CA ALA A 24 -1.33 6.49 -14.15
C ALA A 24 -1.58 7.87 -13.55
N ARG A 25 -2.78 8.12 -12.99
CA ARG A 25 -3.09 9.38 -12.27
C ARG A 25 -2.22 9.55 -11.03
N LEU A 26 -2.01 8.50 -10.25
CA LEU A 26 -1.18 8.53 -9.05
C LEU A 26 0.30 8.78 -9.39
N GLN A 27 0.84 8.10 -10.40
CA GLN A 27 2.24 8.27 -10.85
C GLN A 27 2.54 9.71 -11.33
N ARG A 28 1.52 10.47 -11.76
CA ARG A 28 1.70 11.90 -12.08
C ARG A 28 1.97 12.76 -10.85
N MET A 29 1.44 12.39 -9.67
CA MET A 29 1.58 13.18 -8.44
C MET A 29 2.56 12.60 -7.41
N ALA A 30 2.87 11.30 -7.48
CA ALA A 30 3.72 10.59 -6.53
C ALA A 30 4.77 9.70 -7.21
N GLN A 31 5.82 9.35 -6.48
CA GLN A 31 6.65 8.19 -6.82
C GLN A 31 5.90 6.95 -6.32
N VAL A 32 5.72 5.95 -7.17
CA VAL A 32 4.91 4.77 -6.84
C VAL A 32 5.81 3.55 -6.73
N ARG A 33 5.76 2.90 -5.55
CA ARG A 33 6.31 1.57 -5.32
C ARG A 33 5.17 0.56 -5.38
N LEU A 34 5.38 -0.52 -6.12
CA LEU A 34 4.43 -1.62 -6.22
C LEU A 34 4.90 -2.82 -5.41
N ASN A 35 3.97 -3.65 -4.96
CA ASN A 35 4.28 -5.01 -4.53
C ASN A 35 4.90 -5.79 -5.71
N ALA A 36 6.05 -6.43 -5.47
CA ALA A 36 6.78 -7.18 -6.50
C ALA A 36 6.23 -8.60 -6.72
N GLY A 37 5.45 -9.12 -5.77
CA GLY A 37 4.91 -10.48 -5.79
C GLY A 37 3.43 -10.55 -6.15
N ASP A 38 2.95 -11.79 -6.24
CA ASP A 38 1.54 -12.13 -6.45
C ASP A 38 0.82 -12.49 -5.14
N GLU A 39 1.50 -12.32 -4.00
CA GLU A 39 0.99 -12.58 -2.66
C GLU A 39 0.67 -11.29 -1.90
N ASP A 40 -0.27 -11.37 -0.96
CA ASP A 40 -0.61 -10.27 -0.07
C ASP A 40 0.57 -9.92 0.86
N LEU A 41 0.91 -8.63 0.95
CA LEU A 41 1.86 -8.15 1.93
C LEU A 41 1.23 -8.18 3.33
N ALA A 42 1.98 -8.67 4.32
CA ALA A 42 1.58 -8.70 5.72
C ALA A 42 2.81 -8.62 6.64
N GLY A 43 2.60 -8.25 7.91
CA GLY A 43 3.63 -8.24 8.95
C GLY A 43 4.92 -7.53 8.54
N THR A 44 6.06 -8.18 8.78
CA THR A 44 7.39 -7.63 8.49
C THR A 44 7.63 -7.37 7.00
N ALA A 45 7.00 -8.14 6.10
CA ALA A 45 7.13 -7.91 4.66
C ALA A 45 6.46 -6.60 4.23
N LEU A 46 5.32 -6.27 4.83
CA LEU A 46 4.64 -4.98 4.61
C LEU A 46 5.48 -3.81 5.15
N VAL A 47 5.99 -3.94 6.39
CA VAL A 47 6.87 -2.92 6.99
C VAL A 47 8.11 -2.69 6.13
N ALA A 48 8.77 -3.77 5.67
CA ALA A 48 9.93 -3.67 4.80
C ALA A 48 9.60 -2.98 3.46
N ALA A 49 8.47 -3.31 2.84
CA ALA A 49 8.03 -2.69 1.59
C ALA A 49 7.69 -1.20 1.75
N ALA A 50 7.20 -0.81 2.94
CA ALA A 50 6.77 0.54 3.26
C ALA A 50 7.90 1.49 3.71
N ARG A 51 9.14 1.00 3.84
CA ARG A 51 10.30 1.85 4.18
C ARG A 51 10.39 3.08 3.26
N ASP A 52 10.63 4.24 3.85
CA ASP A 52 10.69 5.56 3.18
C ASP A 52 9.38 6.00 2.51
N CYS A 53 8.29 5.23 2.61
CA CYS A 53 7.02 5.59 2.01
C CYS A 53 6.27 6.56 2.93
N ALA A 54 5.76 7.65 2.35
CA ALA A 54 4.91 8.59 3.07
C ALA A 54 3.46 8.10 3.15
N VAL A 55 3.02 7.26 2.22
CA VAL A 55 1.65 6.75 2.14
C VAL A 55 1.65 5.27 1.76
N VAL A 56 0.77 4.49 2.39
CA VAL A 56 0.46 3.11 2.00
C VAL A 56 -0.99 3.06 1.51
N ILE A 57 -1.19 2.68 0.25
CA ILE A 57 -2.50 2.34 -0.30
C ILE A 57 -2.69 0.83 -0.15
N ALA A 58 -3.48 0.44 0.84
CA ALA A 58 -3.66 -0.95 1.25
C ALA A 58 -4.75 -1.64 0.42
N TYR A 59 -4.37 -2.66 -0.34
CA TYR A 59 -5.29 -3.61 -0.98
C TYR A 59 -6.17 -4.27 0.09
N ARG A 60 -7.44 -4.57 -0.23
CA ARG A 60 -8.45 -5.05 0.73
C ARG A 60 -8.04 -6.24 1.61
N GLN A 61 -7.08 -7.06 1.20
CA GLN A 61 -6.59 -8.22 1.97
C GLN A 61 -5.29 -7.96 2.74
N THR A 62 -4.63 -6.81 2.55
CA THR A 62 -3.44 -6.41 3.31
C THR A 62 -3.84 -6.01 4.73
N PRO A 63 -3.46 -6.79 5.77
CA PRO A 63 -3.70 -6.42 7.15
C PRO A 63 -2.71 -5.33 7.59
N VAL A 64 -3.18 -4.42 8.43
CA VAL A 64 -2.39 -3.41 9.12
C VAL A 64 -2.78 -3.46 10.60
N ASP A 65 -2.28 -4.47 11.30
CA ASP A 65 -2.47 -4.62 12.74
C ASP A 65 -1.58 -3.65 13.53
N ALA A 66 -1.75 -3.60 14.85
CA ALA A 66 -0.96 -2.75 15.75
C ALA A 66 0.55 -2.91 15.57
N ASP A 67 1.04 -4.14 15.37
CA ASP A 67 2.47 -4.42 15.22
C ASP A 67 3.00 -3.87 13.89
N VAL A 68 2.23 -4.00 12.80
CA VAL A 68 2.53 -3.33 11.53
C VAL A 68 2.52 -1.83 11.72
N CYS A 69 1.45 -1.25 12.29
CA CYS A 69 1.32 0.19 12.51
C CYS A 69 2.52 0.75 13.28
N ALA A 70 2.98 0.07 14.33
CA ALA A 70 4.13 0.45 15.12
C ALA A 70 5.46 0.42 14.34
N GLY A 71 5.55 -0.33 13.24
CA GLY A 71 6.73 -0.42 12.38
C GLY A 71 6.73 0.55 11.19
N LEU A 72 5.68 1.35 10.99
CA LEU A 72 5.52 2.24 9.84
C LEU A 72 5.99 3.68 10.13
N ASP A 73 7.23 3.85 10.54
CA ASP A 73 7.79 5.12 11.07
C ASP A 73 7.61 6.35 10.15
N ASP A 74 7.78 6.18 8.84
CA ASP A 74 7.71 7.28 7.86
C ASP A 74 6.30 7.49 7.28
N VAL A 75 5.39 6.54 7.51
CA VAL A 75 4.08 6.52 6.89
C VAL A 75 3.17 7.52 7.60
N ARG A 76 2.66 8.48 6.84
CA ARG A 76 1.74 9.53 7.33
C ARG A 76 0.28 9.21 7.08
N ALA A 77 0.00 8.29 6.16
CA ALA A 77 -1.36 7.89 5.85
C ALA A 77 -1.42 6.44 5.36
N ILE A 78 -2.44 5.72 5.85
CA ILE A 78 -2.85 4.42 5.35
C ILE A 78 -4.22 4.61 4.70
N VAL A 79 -4.30 4.35 3.40
CA VAL A 79 -5.51 4.53 2.60
C VAL A 79 -6.02 3.18 2.17
N ARG A 80 -7.19 2.79 2.66
CA ARG A 80 -7.80 1.51 2.30
C ARG A 80 -8.43 1.56 0.91
N CYS A 81 -8.09 0.61 0.06
CA CYS A 81 -8.75 0.37 -1.24
C CYS A 81 -9.91 -0.63 -1.08
N ALA A 82 -10.87 -0.27 -0.24
CA ALA A 82 -12.12 -0.98 0.03
C ALA A 82 -13.05 -0.06 0.84
N VAL A 83 -14.35 -0.38 0.88
CA VAL A 83 -15.30 0.29 1.79
C VAL A 83 -15.05 -0.11 3.25
N ASP A 84 -14.57 -1.33 3.47
CA ASP A 84 -14.33 -1.93 4.77
C ASP A 84 -12.89 -1.71 5.25
N ILE A 85 -12.72 -1.33 6.52
CA ILE A 85 -11.43 -1.05 7.16
C ILE A 85 -11.12 -2.00 8.33
N ARG A 86 -11.91 -3.05 8.57
CA ARG A 86 -11.80 -3.95 9.75
C ARG A 86 -10.43 -4.62 9.95
N THR A 87 -9.53 -4.55 8.96
CA THR A 87 -8.17 -5.08 9.01
C THR A 87 -7.11 -4.00 9.22
N ILE A 88 -7.51 -2.79 9.64
CA ILE A 88 -6.64 -1.71 10.13
C ILE A 88 -7.01 -1.46 11.59
N ASP A 89 -6.01 -1.50 12.47
CA ASP A 89 -6.13 -1.07 13.88
C ASP A 89 -6.02 0.46 14.01
#